data_AF-A0A971C8D8-F1
#
_entry.id   AF-A0A971C8D8-F1
#
_cell.length_a   1.000
_cell.length_b   1.000
_cell.length_c   1.000
_cell.angle_alpha   90.00
_cell.angle_beta   90.00
_cell.angle_gamma   90.00
#
_symmetry.space_group_name_H-M   'P 1'
#
loop_
_entity.id
_entity.type
_entity.pdbx_description
1 polymer ?
#
loop_
_entity_poly.entity_id
_entity_poly.type
_entity_poly.pdbx_seq_one_letter_code
_entity_poly.pdbx_strand_id
1 'polypeptide(L)'
;MKERILNIYLVIVNDIVTEFRAKDYLLDGDDDSKIKFLYSKAAADFDDAVKYEAPSNKNDKKMTYKQFSKLEKQGRHYELFENIFTKYEIPENPLICVTPVVDGKIICQ
;
A
#
# COMPACT_ATOMS: atom_id res chain seq x y z
N MET A 1 4.60 5.53 22.23
CA MET A 1 4.54 4.08 22.04
C MET A 1 4.96 3.78 20.61
N LYS A 2 5.92 2.87 20.43
CA LYS A 2 6.31 2.45 19.07
C LYS A 2 5.20 1.65 18.43
N GLU A 3 4.82 2.02 17.22
CA GLU A 3 3.88 1.28 16.40
C GLU A 3 4.47 0.97 15.03
N ARG A 4 3.98 -0.11 14.41
CA ARG A 4 4.39 -0.46 13.05
C ARG A 4 3.51 0.29 12.05
N ILE A 5 4.14 1.04 11.16
CA ILE A 5 3.50 1.83 10.11
C ILE A 5 3.99 1.37 8.74
N LEU A 6 3.20 1.59 7.68
CA LEU A 6 3.49 1.08 6.34
C LEU A 6 3.43 2.14 5.26
N ASN A 7 4.42 2.12 4.37
CA ASN A 7 4.28 2.64 3.02
C ASN A 7 3.85 1.50 2.10
N ILE A 8 2.69 1.63 1.47
CA ILE A 8 2.16 0.68 0.49
C ILE A 8 2.15 1.35 -0.88
N TYR A 9 2.66 0.65 -1.88
CA TYR A 9 2.69 1.11 -3.26
C TYR A 9 1.68 0.34 -4.08
N LEU A 10 0.78 1.07 -4.72
CA LEU A 10 -0.21 0.53 -5.64
C LEU A 10 0.33 0.63 -7.07
N VAL A 11 0.84 -0.48 -7.63
CA VAL A 11 1.47 -0.45 -8.96
C VAL A 11 0.44 -0.72 -10.05
N ILE A 12 0.22 0.29 -10.88
CA ILE A 12 -0.76 0.32 -11.95
C ILE A 12 -0.03 0.39 -13.28
N VAL A 13 -0.28 -0.58 -14.16
CA VAL A 13 0.27 -0.61 -15.51
C VAL A 13 -0.88 -0.76 -16.49
N ASN A 14 -1.04 0.18 -17.42
CA ASN A 14 -2.15 0.19 -18.38
C ASN A 14 -3.54 0.03 -17.73
N ASP A 15 -3.83 0.80 -16.66
CA ASP A 15 -5.06 0.75 -15.86
C ASP A 15 -5.30 -0.57 -15.09
N ILE A 16 -4.34 -1.49 -15.07
CA ILE A 16 -4.40 -2.75 -14.33
C ILE A 16 -3.55 -2.66 -13.07
N VAL A 17 -4.11 -3.04 -11.92
CA VAL A 17 -3.36 -3.21 -10.67
C VAL A 17 -2.53 -4.49 -10.81
N THR A 18 -1.22 -4.33 -10.98
CA THR A 18 -0.32 -5.43 -11.32
C THR A 18 0.36 -6.05 -10.11
N GLU A 19 0.77 -5.22 -9.15
CA GLU A 19 1.43 -5.65 -7.93
C GLU A 19 1.20 -4.61 -6.84
N PHE A 20 1.48 -5.02 -5.62
CA PHE A 20 1.71 -4.08 -4.54
C PHE A 20 3.16 -4.15 -4.11
N ARG A 21 3.65 -3.08 -3.50
CA ARG A 21 4.87 -3.15 -2.69
C ARG A 21 4.61 -2.60 -1.31
N ALA A 22 5.37 -3.03 -0.33
CA ALA A 22 5.26 -2.48 1.02
C ALA A 22 6.61 -2.39 1.74
N LYS A 23 6.74 -1.34 2.54
CA LYS A 23 7.87 -1.09 3.43
C LYS A 23 7.33 -0.74 4.82
N ASP A 24 7.80 -1.43 5.86
CA ASP A 24 7.42 -1.17 7.24
C ASP A 24 8.46 -0.36 8.01
N TYR A 25 7.96 0.35 9.01
CA TYR A 25 8.76 1.08 9.98
C TYR A 25 8.17 0.90 11.37
N LEU A 26 9.05 0.87 12.38
CA LEU A 26 8.65 0.89 13.78
C LEU A 26 8.99 2.25 14.38
N LEU A 27 7.99 3.10 14.57
CA LEU A 27 8.17 4.50 14.96
C LEU A 27 7.31 4.89 16.16
N ASP A 28 7.86 5.77 16.98
CA ASP A 28 7.12 6.46 18.04
C ASP A 28 6.79 7.89 17.59
N GLY A 29 5.80 8.51 18.21
CA GLY A 29 5.30 9.85 17.88
C GLY A 29 3.78 9.89 17.73
N ASP A 30 3.27 11.07 17.41
CA ASP A 30 1.88 11.24 16.98
C ASP A 30 1.67 10.78 15.53
N ASP A 31 0.41 10.59 15.17
CA ASP A 31 0.01 10.10 13.86
C ASP A 31 0.46 11.05 12.74
N ASP A 32 0.34 12.36 12.96
CA ASP A 32 0.74 13.39 11.99
C ASP A 32 2.23 13.30 11.64
N SER A 33 3.10 13.10 12.63
CA SER A 33 4.55 12.98 12.44
C SER A 33 4.91 11.70 11.71
N LYS A 34 4.23 10.60 12.02
CA LYS A 34 4.43 9.30 11.35
C LYS A 34 3.94 9.34 9.90
N ILE A 35 2.81 9.98 9.63
CA ILE A 35 2.30 10.21 8.28
C ILE A 35 3.29 11.05 7.47
N LYS A 36 3.78 12.17 8.03
CA LYS A 36 4.80 13.01 7.37
C LYS A 36 6.08 12.24 7.09
N PHE A 37 6.51 11.39 8.02
CA PHE A 37 7.66 10.51 7.81
C PHE A 37 7.43 9.58 6.62
N LEU A 38 6.30 8.88 6.56
CA LEU A 38 5.95 7.99 5.45
C LEU A 38 5.97 8.73 4.10
N TYR A 39 5.35 9.91 4.02
CA TYR A 39 5.39 10.75 2.82
C TYR A 39 6.80 11.13 2.40
N SER A 40 7.65 11.54 3.36
CA SER A 40 9.04 11.92 3.07
C SER A 40 9.89 10.76 2.52
N LYS A 41 9.46 9.52 2.78
CA LYS A 41 10.16 8.30 2.36
C LYS A 41 9.59 7.65 1.12
N ALA A 42 8.33 7.94 0.76
CA ALA A 42 7.58 7.26 -0.31
C ALA A 42 8.35 7.16 -1.65
N ALA A 43 9.02 8.24 -2.08
CA ALA A 43 9.76 8.20 -3.34
C ALA A 43 11.03 7.34 -3.28
N ALA A 44 11.75 7.38 -2.16
CA ALA A 44 13.04 6.69 -2.01
C ALA A 44 12.86 5.20 -1.70
N ASP A 45 11.78 4.83 -1.03
CA ASP A 45 11.56 3.48 -0.52
C ASP A 45 11.01 2.51 -1.57
N PHE A 46 10.54 2.98 -2.72
CA PHE A 46 9.86 2.13 -3.70
C PHE A 46 10.74 1.01 -4.25
N ASP A 47 12.02 1.29 -4.49
CA ASP A 47 12.97 0.31 -5.02
C ASP A 47 13.35 -0.76 -3.98
N ASP A 48 13.34 -0.40 -2.70
CA ASP A 48 13.65 -1.28 -1.56
C ASP A 48 12.39 -1.89 -0.91
N ALA A 49 11.22 -1.64 -1.48
CA ALA A 49 9.95 -2.13 -0.98
C ALA A 49 9.73 -3.59 -1.40
N VAL A 50 9.20 -4.39 -0.47
CA VAL A 50 8.93 -5.81 -0.73
C VAL A 50 7.76 -5.93 -1.68
N LYS A 51 7.91 -6.72 -2.76
CA LYS A 51 6.86 -6.98 -3.74
C LYS A 51 5.85 -8.02 -3.24
N TYR A 52 4.58 -7.76 -3.54
CA TYR A 52 3.43 -8.64 -3.29
C TYR A 52 2.59 -8.74 -4.57
N GLU A 53 2.04 -9.92 -4.84
CA GLU A 53 1.10 -10.09 -5.94
C GLU A 53 -0.22 -9.37 -5.64
N ALA A 54 -0.77 -8.71 -6.66
CA ALA A 54 -2.08 -8.10 -6.58
C ALA A 54 -3.19 -9.17 -6.57
N PRO A 55 -4.33 -8.93 -5.89
CA PRO A 55 -5.46 -9.84 -5.89
C PRO A 55 -5.98 -10.06 -7.30
N SER A 56 -6.09 -11.33 -7.67
CA SER A 56 -6.71 -11.80 -8.90
C SER A 56 -8.07 -12.40 -8.60
N ASN A 57 -8.94 -12.46 -9.60
CA ASN A 57 -10.18 -13.21 -9.50
C ASN A 57 -9.94 -14.73 -9.69
N LYS A 58 -11.01 -15.52 -9.65
CA LYS A 58 -10.98 -16.99 -9.82
C LYS A 58 -10.36 -17.48 -11.15
N ASN A 59 -10.17 -16.59 -12.12
CA ASN A 59 -9.57 -16.90 -13.43
C ASN A 59 -8.19 -16.24 -13.59
N ASP A 60 -7.51 -15.92 -12.48
CA ASP A 60 -6.21 -15.24 -12.42
C ASP A 60 -6.17 -13.86 -13.12
N LYS A 61 -7.35 -13.26 -13.37
CA LYS A 61 -7.42 -11.93 -13.97
C LYS A 61 -7.25 -10.86 -12.90
N LYS A 62 -6.23 -10.02 -13.09
CA LYS A 62 -5.96 -8.83 -12.28
C LYS A 62 -7.07 -7.80 -12.44
N MET A 63 -7.31 -7.02 -11.38
CA MET A 63 -8.35 -5.99 -11.37
C MET A 63 -7.89 -4.69 -12.03
N THR A 64 -8.84 -3.95 -12.59
CA THR A 64 -8.56 -2.58 -13.04
C THR A 64 -8.46 -1.62 -11.85
N TYR A 65 -7.78 -0.50 -12.02
CA TYR A 65 -7.72 0.53 -10.97
C TYR A 65 -9.11 1.05 -10.60
N LYS A 66 -10.03 1.15 -11.57
CA LYS A 66 -11.43 1.49 -11.31
C LYS A 66 -12.13 0.51 -10.35
N GLN A 67 -11.87 -0.79 -10.50
CA GLN A 67 -12.41 -1.81 -9.60
C GLN A 67 -11.78 -1.70 -8.22
N PHE A 68 -10.46 -1.52 -8.17
CA PHE A 68 -9.71 -1.31 -6.92
C PHE A 68 -10.23 -0.09 -6.15
N SER A 69 -10.29 1.09 -6.78
CA SER A 69 -10.75 2.33 -6.15
C SER A 69 -12.18 2.23 -5.63
N LYS A 70 -13.04 1.43 -6.28
CA LYS A 70 -14.39 1.16 -5.78
C LYS A 70 -14.37 0.38 -4.48
N LEU A 71 -13.52 -0.64 -4.36
CA LEU A 71 -13.37 -1.44 -3.13
C LEU A 71 -12.72 -0.64 -2.01
N GLU A 72 -11.71 0.15 -2.35
CA GLU A 72 -11.02 1.06 -1.43
C GLU A 72 -12.01 2.07 -0.80
N LYS A 73 -12.84 2.71 -1.61
CA LYS A 73 -13.91 3.62 -1.14
C LYS A 73 -14.97 2.95 -0.26
N GLN A 74 -15.09 1.63 -0.33
CA GLN A 74 -15.99 0.85 0.51
C GLN A 74 -15.33 0.42 1.84
N GLY A 75 -14.09 0.88 2.11
CA GLY A 75 -13.35 0.53 3.32
C GLY A 75 -12.78 -0.89 3.32
N ARG A 76 -12.74 -1.56 2.16
CA ARG A 76 -12.26 -2.96 2.04
C ARG A 76 -10.72 -3.05 2.00
N HIS A 77 -10.03 -2.18 2.73
CA HIS A 77 -8.56 -2.15 2.75
C HIS A 77 -7.96 -3.47 3.23
N TYR A 78 -8.58 -4.11 4.22
CA TYR A 78 -8.11 -5.41 4.73
C TYR A 78 -8.17 -6.49 3.64
N GLU A 79 -9.25 -6.55 2.85
CA GLU A 79 -9.36 -7.51 1.73
C GLU A 79 -8.35 -7.21 0.61
N LEU A 80 -8.04 -5.93 0.38
CA LEU A 80 -7.11 -5.51 -0.67
C LEU A 80 -5.65 -5.78 -0.29
N PHE A 81 -5.31 -5.66 0.99
CA PHE A 81 -3.93 -5.70 1.48
C PHE A 81 -3.67 -6.81 2.50
N GLU A 82 -4.54 -7.82 2.57
CA GLU A 82 -4.48 -8.92 3.55
C GLU A 82 -3.07 -9.51 3.66
N ASN A 83 -2.48 -9.89 2.51
CA ASN A 83 -1.13 -10.46 2.44
C ASN A 83 -0.04 -9.56 3.06
N ILE A 84 -0.22 -8.24 2.97
CA ILE A 84 0.71 -7.25 3.54
C ILE A 84 0.46 -7.16 5.04
N PHE A 85 -0.79 -6.97 5.46
CA PHE A 85 -1.14 -6.80 6.87
C PHE A 85 -0.85 -8.03 7.71
N THR A 86 -1.14 -9.23 7.21
CA THR A 86 -0.81 -10.50 7.86
C THR A 86 0.70 -10.67 7.99
N LYS A 87 1.48 -10.37 6.95
CA LYS A 87 2.94 -10.50 6.99
C LYS A 87 3.60 -9.57 8.01
N TYR A 88 3.05 -8.36 8.15
CA TYR A 88 3.59 -7.35 9.04
C TYR A 88 2.88 -7.29 10.40
N GLU A 89 1.99 -8.24 10.73
CA GLU A 89 1.27 -8.32 12.01
C GLU A 89 0.66 -6.96 12.42
N ILE A 90 0.01 -6.34 11.46
CA ILE A 90 -0.47 -4.97 11.54
C ILE A 90 -1.75 -4.91 12.41
N PRO A 91 -1.89 -3.92 13.32
CA PRO A 91 -3.08 -3.79 14.18
C PRO A 91 -4.34 -3.44 13.36
N GLU A 92 -5.52 -3.60 13.96
CA GLU A 92 -6.83 -3.39 13.28
C GLU A 92 -6.99 -1.99 12.67
N ASN A 93 -6.39 -0.96 13.28
CA ASN A 93 -6.39 0.42 12.77
C ASN A 93 -4.96 0.84 12.44
N PRO A 94 -4.44 0.49 11.27
CA PRO A 94 -3.05 0.76 10.96
C PRO A 94 -2.84 2.12 10.34
N LEU A 95 -1.73 2.75 10.74
CA LEU A 95 -1.26 3.96 10.09
C LEU A 95 -0.48 3.57 8.83
N ILE A 96 -1.13 3.76 7.69
CA ILE A 96 -0.58 3.44 6.38
C ILE A 96 -0.60 4.66 5.47
N CYS A 97 0.36 4.72 4.56
CA CYS A 97 0.35 5.62 3.42
C CYS A 97 0.29 4.78 2.14
N VAL A 98 -0.68 5.06 1.28
CA VAL A 98 -0.84 4.37 -0.01
C VAL A 98 -0.38 5.32 -1.11
N THR A 99 0.70 4.97 -1.80
CA THR A 99 1.28 5.76 -2.89
C THR A 99 1.03 5.06 -4.23
N PRO A 100 0.25 5.66 -5.15
CA PRO A 100 0.07 5.08 -6.47
C PRO A 100 1.34 5.21 -7.33
N VAL A 101 1.66 4.14 -8.05
CA VAL A 101 2.74 4.10 -9.04
C VAL A 101 2.14 3.76 -10.39
N VAL A 102 2.01 4.75 -11.27
CA VAL A 102 1.30 4.63 -12.55
C VAL A 102 2.31 4.60 -13.69
N ASP A 103 2.34 3.50 -14.43
CA ASP A 103 3.24 3.26 -15.55
C ASP A 103 4.71 3.60 -15.21
N GLY A 104 5.14 3.17 -14.02
CA GLY A 104 6.50 3.38 -13.49
C GLY A 104 6.74 4.75 -12.84
N LYS A 105 5.73 5.63 -12.77
CA LYS A 105 5.85 6.94 -12.13
C LYS A 105 5.20 6.92 -10.76
N ILE A 106 5.97 7.19 -9.72
CA ILE A 106 5.47 7.37 -8.36
C ILE A 106 4.70 8.69 -8.31
N ILE A 107 3.43 8.62 -7.93
CA ILE A 107 2.55 9.76 -7.75
C ILE A 107 2.47 10.03 -6.25
N CYS A 108 3.46 10.74 -5.72
CA CYS A 108 3.41 11.26 -4.36
C CYS A 108 2.48 12.48 -4.32
N GLN A 109 1.60 12.55 -3.32
CA GLN A 109 0.78 13.73 -3.02
C GLN A 109 1.41 14.54 -1.89
#